data_AF-A0A536UNX7-F1
#
_entry.id   AF-A0A536UNX7-F1
#
_cell.length_a   1.000
_cell.length_b   1.000
_cell.length_c   1.000
_cell.angle_alpha   90.00
_cell.angle_beta   90.00
_cell.angle_gamma   90.00
#
_symmetry.space_group_name_H-M   'P 1'
#
loop_
_entity.id
_entity.type
_entity.pdbx_description
1 polymer ?
#
loop_
_entity_poly.entity_id
_entity_poly.type
_entity_poly.pdbx_seq_one_letter_code
_entity_poly.pdbx_strand_id
1 'polypeptide(L)'
;MIGRLSGTLVEKNPPQILLDVAGVAYEVDVPMSTFYNLPNLGDKVVLFTHLVVREDAHLLFGFGSENERRAFRQLIKISGVGARTALSVLSGLSVAELAQAVSMQETGRLTRIPGIGKKTAERLLLELKDKLGVDVTTAVGVHRAPSVASDVLRSNYRKAFRWETAYASRSSCWRRRERITANMIETDRLLAAAPSNPQEEVVERTLRPRALDEYVGQEKIRGQLSIFIEAARKRKESLDHVLLFGPPGLGKTTLSHIIAHELGVNLRQTSGPVLERAGDLAALLTNLEPNDVLFIDEIHRLAPVVEEILYPALEDFKLDIMIGEGPAARSVKLDLPPFTLVGATTRAGMLTNPLRDRFGIVARLEFYTADELTRIVTRSARLLNIPMDQEGAVEIARRSRGTPRIANRLLRRVRDYAEVRAAGKITRPVADEALKMLDVDASGLDVMDRKLLRCVLDKFDGGPVGIDNLAAAIGEERDTIEDVLEPFLIQQGFLQRTNRGRIATVLSYRHFGLAPKAAPGELFAE
;
A
#
# COMPACT_ATOMS: atom_id res chain seq x y z
N MET A 1 -0.32 35.85 4.85
CA MET A 1 0.58 34.76 5.30
C MET A 1 -0.03 34.14 6.56
N ILE A 2 -0.34 32.83 6.54
CA ILE A 2 -0.89 32.13 7.70
C ILE A 2 0.29 31.83 8.64
N GLY A 3 0.35 32.51 9.79
CA GLY A 3 1.48 32.41 10.72
C GLY A 3 1.32 31.36 11.82
N ARG A 4 0.08 31.03 12.19
CA ARG A 4 -0.29 30.05 13.21
C ARG A 4 -1.70 29.55 12.90
N LEU A 5 -1.93 28.25 13.07
CA LEU A 5 -3.25 27.65 13.03
C LEU A 5 -3.61 27.08 14.40
N SER A 6 -4.88 27.20 14.78
CA SER A 6 -5.43 26.64 16.00
C SER A 6 -6.78 26.03 15.65
N GLY A 7 -6.89 24.71 15.72
CA GLY A 7 -8.06 23.98 15.24
C GLY A 7 -8.19 22.61 15.88
N THR A 8 -9.18 21.86 15.44
CA THR A 8 -9.38 20.47 15.83
C THR A 8 -8.72 19.56 14.81
N LEU A 9 -8.00 18.55 15.27
CA LEU A 9 -7.37 17.58 14.39
C LEU A 9 -8.40 16.58 13.87
N VAL A 10 -8.66 16.59 12.57
CA VAL A 10 -9.69 15.77 11.93
C VAL A 10 -9.09 14.51 11.32
N GLU A 11 -7.89 14.61 10.75
CA GLU A 11 -7.22 13.51 10.06
C GLU A 11 -5.71 13.55 10.24
N LYS A 12 -5.07 12.37 10.19
CA LYS A 12 -3.62 12.16 10.33
C LYS A 12 -3.12 11.17 9.27
N ASN A 13 -2.48 11.64 8.21
CA ASN A 13 -1.88 10.81 7.16
C ASN A 13 -0.43 11.26 6.90
N PRO A 14 0.59 10.66 7.52
CA PRO A 14 1.94 11.22 7.49
C PRO A 14 2.46 11.40 6.04
N PRO A 15 3.07 12.55 5.70
CA PRO A 15 3.39 13.70 6.57
C PRO A 15 2.27 14.75 6.68
N GLN A 16 1.10 14.53 6.07
CA GLN A 16 -0.03 15.46 6.02
C GLN A 16 -0.99 15.28 7.21
N ILE A 17 -1.59 16.39 7.64
CA ILE A 17 -2.70 16.39 8.59
C ILE A 17 -3.82 17.30 8.10
N LEU A 18 -5.04 17.05 8.59
CA LEU A 18 -6.19 17.91 8.33
C LEU A 18 -6.64 18.60 9.63
N LEU A 19 -6.55 19.93 9.65
CA LEU A 19 -6.98 20.76 10.78
C LEU A 19 -8.26 21.52 10.43
N ASP A 20 -9.35 21.23 11.14
CA ASP A 20 -10.57 22.04 11.08
C ASP A 20 -10.42 23.27 11.96
N VAL A 21 -10.43 24.43 11.32
CA VAL A 21 -10.44 25.74 11.96
C VAL A 21 -11.78 26.40 11.66
N ALA A 22 -12.72 26.26 12.60
CA ALA A 22 -14.04 26.90 12.55
C ALA A 22 -14.87 26.56 11.30
N GLY A 23 -14.84 25.31 10.86
CA GLY A 23 -15.58 24.78 9.71
C GLY A 23 -14.81 24.79 8.40
N VAL A 24 -13.53 25.18 8.42
CA VAL A 24 -12.63 25.15 7.25
C VAL A 24 -11.49 24.17 7.53
N ALA A 25 -11.42 23.13 6.72
CA ALA A 25 -10.37 22.12 6.81
C ALA A 25 -9.11 22.58 6.06
N TYR A 26 -7.99 22.71 6.77
CA TYR A 26 -6.69 23.03 6.23
C TYR A 26 -5.83 21.78 6.14
N GLU A 27 -5.37 21.46 4.94
CA GLU A 27 -4.31 20.48 4.71
C GLU A 27 -2.95 21.08 5.08
N VAL A 28 -2.22 20.42 5.97
CA VAL A 28 -0.94 20.89 6.50
C VAL A 28 0.09 19.77 6.49
N ASP A 29 1.23 19.99 5.83
CA ASP A 29 2.38 19.10 5.89
C ASP A 29 3.21 19.38 7.15
N VAL A 30 3.49 18.37 7.96
CA VAL A 30 4.24 18.50 9.22
C VAL A 30 5.47 17.58 9.23
N PRO A 31 6.57 17.95 9.91
CA PRO A 31 7.68 17.02 10.15
C PRO A 31 7.20 15.79 10.93
N MET A 32 7.82 14.62 10.70
CA MET A 32 7.45 13.39 11.43
C MET A 32 7.62 13.52 12.95
N SER A 33 8.64 14.28 13.38
CA SER A 33 8.87 14.64 14.78
C SER A 33 7.69 15.41 15.39
N THR A 34 7.08 16.34 14.64
CA THR A 34 5.83 17.01 15.05
C THR A 34 4.66 16.04 14.98
N PHE A 35 4.55 15.25 13.91
CA PHE A 35 3.43 14.32 13.66
C PHE A 35 3.22 13.32 14.81
N TYR A 36 4.30 12.68 15.28
CA TYR A 36 4.23 11.72 16.40
C TYR A 36 3.86 12.37 17.73
N ASN A 37 4.08 13.67 17.89
CA ASN A 37 3.74 14.43 19.09
C ASN A 37 2.35 15.08 19.03
N LEU A 38 1.61 14.92 17.92
CA LEU A 38 0.26 15.43 17.81
C LEU A 38 -0.72 14.64 18.69
N PRO A 39 -1.70 15.30 19.33
CA PRO A 39 -2.74 14.65 20.13
C PRO A 39 -3.68 13.79 19.27
N ASN A 40 -4.67 13.13 19.87
CA ASN A 40 -5.56 12.22 19.16
C ASN A 40 -6.52 12.98 18.23
N LEU A 41 -7.16 12.25 17.30
CA LEU A 41 -8.20 12.81 16.46
C LEU A 41 -9.35 13.36 17.32
N GLY A 42 -9.84 14.55 17.00
CA GLY A 42 -10.85 15.28 17.77
C GLY A 42 -10.29 16.24 18.82
N ASP A 43 -8.99 16.18 19.13
CA ASP A 43 -8.34 17.10 20.08
C ASP A 43 -7.92 18.41 19.41
N LYS A 44 -7.81 19.46 20.23
CA LYS A 44 -7.33 20.78 19.77
C LYS A 44 -5.82 20.79 19.60
N VAL A 45 -5.37 21.31 18.48
CA VAL A 45 -3.97 21.46 18.10
C VAL A 45 -3.67 22.90 17.74
N VAL A 46 -2.47 23.34 18.11
CA VAL A 46 -1.89 24.60 17.66
C VAL A 46 -0.61 24.30 16.90
N LEU A 47 -0.49 24.82 15.68
CA LEU A 47 0.74 24.74 14.88
C LEU A 47 1.22 26.12 14.45
N PHE A 48 2.53 26.30 14.44
CA PHE A 48 3.17 27.41 13.76
C PHE A 48 3.27 27.07 12.28
N THR A 49 2.84 27.98 11.40
CA THR A 49 2.72 27.65 9.98
C THR A 49 3.60 28.50 9.08
N HIS A 50 3.93 27.95 7.91
CA HIS A 50 4.58 28.65 6.82
C HIS A 50 3.94 28.23 5.49
N LEU A 51 3.39 29.22 4.77
CA LEU A 51 2.80 29.02 3.45
C LEU A 51 3.87 29.23 2.38
N VAL A 52 4.07 28.23 1.53
CA VAL A 52 4.90 28.31 0.33
C VAL A 52 3.98 28.40 -0.87
N VAL A 53 4.05 29.53 -1.58
CA VAL A 53 3.28 29.77 -2.80
C VAL A 53 4.15 29.40 -4.00
N ARG A 54 3.63 28.55 -4.88
CA ARG A 54 4.20 28.19 -6.18
C ARG A 54 3.18 28.47 -7.27
N GLU A 55 3.61 28.47 -8.53
CA GLU A 55 2.72 28.74 -9.69
C GLU A 55 1.54 27.74 -9.74
N ASP A 56 1.78 26.47 -9.41
CA ASP A 56 0.79 25.39 -9.51
C ASP A 56 0.14 24.96 -8.18
N ALA A 57 0.62 25.46 -7.03
CA ALA A 57 0.14 24.99 -5.72
C ALA A 57 0.43 25.96 -4.56
N HIS A 58 -0.46 25.94 -3.56
CA HIS A 58 -0.29 26.59 -2.26
C HIS A 58 -0.04 25.51 -1.20
N LEU A 59 1.20 25.36 -0.75
CA LEU A 59 1.58 24.34 0.22
C LEU A 59 1.72 24.94 1.61
N LEU A 60 0.96 24.42 2.57
CA LEU A 60 0.98 24.89 3.95
C LEU A 60 1.76 23.91 4.82
N PHE A 61 2.83 24.39 5.45
CA PHE A 61 3.65 23.60 6.37
C PHE A 61 3.37 23.99 7.81
N GLY A 62 3.34 23.01 8.72
CA GLY A 62 3.06 23.18 10.15
C GLY A 62 4.17 22.62 11.03
N PHE A 63 4.40 23.27 12.17
CA PHE A 63 5.46 22.94 13.12
C PHE A 63 4.94 23.01 14.55
N GLY A 64 5.36 22.06 15.38
CA GLY A 64 4.98 22.01 16.80
C GLY A 64 5.59 23.16 17.61
N SER A 65 6.73 23.69 17.17
CA SER A 65 7.43 24.79 17.83
C SER A 65 7.85 25.92 16.88
N GLU A 66 8.04 27.12 17.44
CA GLU A 66 8.57 28.27 16.69
C GLU A 66 10.03 28.04 16.25
N ASN A 67 10.80 27.24 17.00
CA ASN A 67 12.19 26.91 16.68
C ASN A 67 12.28 26.03 15.43
N GLU A 68 11.42 25.01 15.31
CA GLU A 68 11.32 24.18 14.10
C GLU A 68 10.92 25.02 12.88
N ARG A 69 9.94 25.93 13.03
CA ARG A 69 9.53 26.83 11.94
C ARG A 69 10.68 27.74 11.50
N ARG A 70 11.48 28.27 12.45
CA ARG A 70 12.66 29.08 12.12
C ARG A 70 13.71 28.27 11.38
N ALA A 71 14.00 27.05 11.85
CA ALA A 71 14.95 26.16 11.19
C ALA A 71 14.51 25.85 9.76
N PHE A 72 13.23 25.51 9.55
CA PHE A 72 12.65 25.31 8.22
C PHE A 72 12.84 26.52 7.31
N ARG A 73 12.55 27.72 7.80
CA ARG A 73 12.72 28.97 7.04
C ARG A 73 14.17 29.27 6.69
N GLN A 74 15.13 28.82 7.49
CA GLN A 74 16.55 28.96 7.12
C GLN A 74 16.97 27.92 6.10
N LEU A 75 16.47 26.68 6.22
CA LEU A 75 16.74 25.60 5.28
C LEU A 75 16.26 25.94 3.87
N ILE A 76 15.04 26.44 3.70
CA ILE A 76 14.49 26.77 2.37
C ILE A 76 15.15 27.98 1.68
N LYS A 77 15.96 28.77 2.41
CA LYS A 77 16.74 29.86 1.80
C LYS A 77 17.99 29.35 1.09
N ILE A 78 18.39 28.11 1.35
CA ILE A 78 19.61 27.52 0.82
C ILE A 78 19.33 27.04 -0.60
N SER A 79 20.19 27.45 -1.53
CA SER A 79 20.03 27.11 -2.94
C SER A 79 20.13 25.59 -3.14
N GLY A 80 19.07 25.00 -3.70
CA GLY A 80 18.95 23.55 -3.90
C GLY A 80 18.19 22.82 -2.80
N VAL A 81 17.74 23.51 -1.74
CA VAL A 81 16.96 22.91 -0.65
C VAL A 81 15.50 23.38 -0.76
N GLY A 82 14.65 22.50 -1.30
CA GLY A 82 13.21 22.76 -1.40
C GLY A 82 12.48 22.54 -0.08
N ALA A 83 11.23 23.00 0.01
CA ALA A 83 10.36 22.84 1.17
C ALA A 83 10.21 21.37 1.63
N ARG A 84 10.07 20.43 0.70
CA ARG A 84 10.00 18.99 1.02
C ARG A 84 11.31 18.46 1.59
N THR A 85 12.46 18.83 1.01
CA THR A 85 13.79 18.45 1.53
C THR A 85 14.01 19.03 2.93
N ALA A 86 13.62 20.28 3.16
CA ALA A 86 13.69 20.90 4.49
C ALA A 86 12.80 20.17 5.51
N LEU A 87 11.62 19.68 5.11
CA LEU A 87 10.74 18.88 5.94
C LEU A 87 11.37 17.51 6.29
N SER A 88 12.04 16.87 5.32
CA SER A 88 12.79 15.63 5.55
C SER A 88 13.93 15.83 6.55
N VAL A 89 14.64 16.97 6.50
CA VAL A 89 15.69 17.30 7.49
C VAL A 89 15.12 17.34 8.90
N LEU A 90 14.03 18.10 9.09
CA LEU A 90 13.41 18.25 10.41
C LEU A 90 12.64 17.01 10.88
N SER A 91 12.39 16.06 9.97
CA SER A 91 11.84 14.74 10.29
C SER A 91 12.91 13.77 10.76
N GLY A 92 14.14 13.89 10.24
CA GLY A 92 15.27 13.01 10.57
C GLY A 92 16.19 13.52 11.69
N LEU A 93 16.24 14.84 11.91
CA LEU A 93 17.04 15.48 12.95
C LEU A 93 16.21 16.52 13.69
N SER A 94 16.29 16.51 15.03
CA SER A 94 15.80 17.62 15.83
C SER A 94 16.60 18.91 15.53
N VAL A 95 16.03 20.07 15.87
CA VAL A 95 16.70 21.36 15.66
C VAL A 95 18.05 21.42 16.40
N ALA A 96 18.15 20.78 17.57
CA ALA A 96 19.38 20.69 18.36
C ALA A 96 20.43 19.80 17.68
N GLU A 97 20.04 18.62 17.20
CA GLU A 97 20.94 17.73 16.47
C GLU A 97 21.39 18.32 15.14
N LEU A 98 20.51 19.06 14.45
CA LEU A 98 20.86 19.80 13.24
C LEU A 98 21.91 20.87 13.53
N ALA A 99 21.73 21.65 14.60
CA ALA A 99 22.72 22.64 15.03
C ALA A 99 24.07 21.99 15.40
N GLN A 100 24.03 20.85 16.09
CA GLN A 100 25.23 20.08 16.42
C GLN A 100 25.94 19.54 15.17
N ALA A 101 25.20 18.94 14.23
CA ALA A 101 25.77 18.43 12.98
C ALA A 101 26.42 19.54 12.14
N VAL A 102 25.81 20.74 12.14
CA VAL A 102 26.37 21.93 11.51
C VAL A 102 27.66 22.40 12.21
N SER A 103 27.65 22.46 13.54
CA SER A 103 28.82 22.85 14.35
C SER A 103 30.00 21.89 14.17
N MET A 104 29.73 20.58 14.17
CA MET A 104 30.73 19.51 14.05
C MET A 104 31.09 19.18 12.60
N GLN A 105 30.51 19.86 11.61
CA GLN A 105 30.71 19.62 10.17
C GLN A 105 30.46 18.15 9.74
N GLU A 106 29.49 17.50 10.36
CA GLU A 106 29.19 16.08 10.14
C GLU A 106 28.35 15.85 8.87
N THR A 107 29.01 15.89 7.72
CA THR A 107 28.38 15.64 6.40
C THR A 107 27.62 14.31 6.37
N GLY A 108 28.19 13.27 6.97
CA GLY A 108 27.62 11.92 7.02
C GLY A 108 26.24 11.86 7.67
N ARG A 109 25.96 12.69 8.68
CA ARG A 109 24.64 12.72 9.34
C ARG A 109 23.56 13.32 8.45
N LEU A 110 23.88 14.36 7.68
CA LEU A 110 22.94 14.99 6.75
C LEU A 110 22.71 14.14 5.49
N THR A 111 23.73 13.42 5.00
CA THR A 111 23.58 12.53 3.83
C THR A 111 22.73 11.28 4.10
N ARG A 112 22.50 10.94 5.37
CA ARG A 112 21.56 9.87 5.76
C ARG A 112 20.09 10.26 5.56
N ILE A 113 19.81 11.55 5.36
CA ILE A 113 18.46 12.06 5.19
C ILE A 113 18.04 11.93 3.72
N PRO A 114 16.88 11.32 3.43
CA PRO A 114 16.39 11.15 2.06
C PRO A 114 16.33 12.48 1.29
N GLY A 115 16.91 12.49 0.09
CA GLY A 115 16.94 13.66 -0.79
C GLY A 115 18.13 14.62 -0.57
N ILE A 116 19.06 14.30 0.34
CA ILE A 116 20.29 15.09 0.56
C ILE A 116 21.51 14.32 0.08
N GLY A 117 22.01 14.71 -1.10
CA GLY A 117 23.31 14.25 -1.60
C GLY A 117 24.49 14.94 -0.92
N LYS A 118 25.69 14.39 -1.10
CA LYS A 118 26.94 14.89 -0.48
C LYS A 118 27.18 16.39 -0.71
N LYS A 119 27.00 16.87 -1.95
CA LYS A 119 27.14 18.30 -2.30
C LYS A 119 26.12 19.20 -1.58
N THR A 120 24.87 18.73 -1.46
CA THR A 120 23.81 19.46 -0.75
C THR A 120 24.09 19.48 0.75
N ALA A 121 24.58 18.38 1.33
CA ALA A 121 24.99 18.30 2.74
C ALA A 121 26.16 19.26 3.05
N GLU A 122 27.21 19.25 2.24
CA GLU A 122 28.35 20.18 2.40
C GLU A 122 27.90 21.65 2.32
N ARG A 123 26.99 21.96 1.40
CA ARG A 123 26.41 23.30 1.26
C ARG A 123 25.54 23.70 2.45
N LEU A 124 24.70 22.78 2.95
CA LEU A 124 23.88 22.96 4.14
C LEU A 124 24.75 23.31 5.36
N LEU A 125 25.84 22.57 5.57
CA LEU A 125 26.77 22.82 6.69
C LEU A 125 27.43 24.21 6.59
N LEU A 126 27.83 24.60 5.38
CA LEU A 126 28.50 25.89 5.15
C LEU A 126 27.53 27.07 5.34
N GLU A 127 26.32 26.99 4.77
CA GLU A 127 25.37 28.11 4.75
C GLU A 127 24.56 28.25 6.04
N LEU A 128 24.50 27.22 6.90
CA LEU A 128 23.78 27.22 8.19
C LEU A 128 24.67 27.56 9.40
N LYS A 129 26.00 27.56 9.26
CA LYS A 129 26.98 27.68 10.35
C LYS A 129 26.68 28.82 11.33
N ASP A 130 26.24 29.97 10.81
CA ASP A 130 25.98 31.18 11.60
C ASP A 130 24.48 31.56 11.66
N LYS A 131 23.59 30.72 11.13
CA LYS A 131 22.15 31.04 10.95
C LYS A 131 21.21 30.26 11.87
N LEU A 132 21.68 29.17 12.48
CA LEU A 132 20.95 28.41 13.48
C LEU A 132 21.28 28.96 14.87
N GLY A 133 20.65 30.08 15.23
CA GLY A 133 20.75 30.63 16.59
C GLY A 133 20.09 29.69 17.59
N VAL A 134 20.87 28.82 18.24
CA VAL A 134 20.47 28.01 19.37
C VAL A 134 21.57 28.07 20.42
N ASP A 135 21.29 28.72 21.56
CA ASP A 135 22.11 28.63 22.76
C ASP A 135 22.15 27.16 23.19
N VAL A 136 23.32 26.54 23.06
CA VAL A 136 23.56 25.13 23.41
C VAL A 136 23.71 25.00 24.92
N THR A 137 22.60 25.13 25.66
CA THR A 137 22.49 24.67 27.05
C THR A 137 21.03 24.32 27.37
N THR A 138 20.67 23.05 27.21
CA THR A 138 19.74 22.28 28.07
C THR A 138 19.50 20.92 27.42
N ALA A 139 20.39 19.99 27.71
CA ALA A 139 20.08 18.57 27.64
C ALA A 139 19.61 18.09 29.03
N VAL A 140 18.76 17.07 29.01
CA VAL A 140 18.27 16.25 30.15
C VAL A 140 17.04 16.81 30.88
N GLY A 141 15.87 16.26 30.56
CA GLY A 141 14.65 16.48 31.34
C GLY A 141 13.38 15.98 30.66
N VAL A 142 12.92 14.81 31.07
CA VAL A 142 11.58 14.26 30.79
C VAL A 142 10.50 15.31 31.06
N HIS A 143 9.61 15.58 30.10
CA HIS A 143 8.35 16.28 30.38
C HIS A 143 7.14 15.52 29.82
N ARG A 144 6.53 14.74 30.72
CA ARG A 144 5.07 14.54 30.79
C ARG A 144 4.42 15.93 30.88
N ALA A 145 3.37 16.17 30.10
CA ALA A 145 2.54 17.35 30.28
C ALA A 145 1.89 17.35 31.69
N PRO A 146 1.96 18.44 32.46
CA PRO A 146 1.19 18.58 33.68
C PRO A 146 -0.24 19.05 33.36
N SER A 147 -1.15 18.55 34.18
CA SER A 147 -2.57 18.90 34.28
C SER A 147 -2.78 20.34 34.80
N VAL A 148 -3.75 21.04 34.17
CA VAL A 148 -4.68 22.08 34.67
C VAL A 148 -4.15 23.28 35.51
N ALA A 149 -4.77 24.45 35.24
CA ALA A 149 -4.78 25.73 36.00
C ALA A 149 -3.74 26.77 35.49
N SER A 150 -4.15 27.80 34.75
CA SER A 150 -4.82 29.06 35.17
C SER A 150 -3.81 30.22 35.17
N ASP A 151 -4.21 31.30 34.51
CA ASP A 151 -3.68 32.66 34.70
C ASP A 151 -2.19 32.90 34.43
N VAL A 152 -1.94 33.44 33.24
CA VAL A 152 -1.25 34.71 32.98
C VAL A 152 -0.89 34.71 31.50
N LEU A 153 -1.67 35.44 30.71
CA LEU A 153 -1.27 36.22 29.54
C LEU A 153 -2.54 36.86 28.94
N ARG A 154 -3.24 37.62 29.79
CA ARG A 154 -3.96 38.82 29.34
C ARG A 154 -2.90 39.89 29.12
N SER A 155 -2.48 40.11 27.88
CA SER A 155 -2.01 41.41 27.44
C SER A 155 -1.82 41.37 25.93
N ASN A 156 -2.48 42.30 25.24
CA ASN A 156 -2.27 42.66 23.84
C ASN A 156 -2.82 41.67 22.81
N TYR A 157 -4.11 41.81 22.49
CA TYR A 157 -4.54 42.44 21.23
C TYR A 157 -6.06 42.61 21.27
N ARG A 158 -6.50 43.73 21.86
CA ARG A 158 -7.83 44.27 21.69
C ARG A 158 -7.79 45.16 20.45
N LYS A 159 -8.54 44.79 19.41
CA LYS A 159 -9.34 45.67 18.51
C LYS A 159 -9.62 44.94 17.19
N ALA A 160 -10.81 44.38 17.07
CA ALA A 160 -11.65 44.51 15.88
C ALA A 160 -13.00 43.80 16.11
N PHE A 161 -14.05 44.62 16.19
CA PHE A 161 -15.44 44.36 15.83
C PHE A 161 -16.34 43.47 16.72
N ARG A 162 -17.14 44.20 17.52
CA ARG A 162 -18.52 43.85 17.92
C ARG A 162 -19.44 43.89 16.70
N TRP A 163 -20.35 42.93 16.58
CA TRP A 163 -21.79 43.13 16.83
C TRP A 163 -22.54 41.79 16.88
N GLU A 164 -23.48 41.72 17.81
CA GLU A 164 -24.34 40.61 18.18
C GLU A 164 -25.57 40.45 17.26
N THR A 165 -26.09 39.21 17.27
CA THR A 165 -27.52 38.79 17.22
C THR A 165 -28.40 39.22 16.05
N ALA A 166 -28.97 38.22 15.36
CA ALA A 166 -30.39 37.85 15.49
C ALA A 166 -30.83 37.06 14.24
N TYR A 167 -31.29 35.82 14.42
CA TYR A 167 -32.65 35.37 14.04
C TYR A 167 -32.73 33.85 14.14
N ALA A 168 -33.36 33.41 15.23
CA ALA A 168 -34.03 32.12 15.26
C ALA A 168 -35.38 32.25 14.52
N SER A 169 -35.71 31.20 13.77
CA SER A 169 -37.05 30.65 13.49
C SER A 169 -37.39 30.48 12.01
N ARG A 170 -38.03 29.33 11.75
CA ARG A 170 -38.63 28.83 10.50
C ARG A 170 -37.58 28.31 9.50
N SER A 171 -37.49 27.01 9.17
CA SER A 171 -38.57 26.06 8.94
C SER A 171 -38.07 24.63 9.14
N SER A 172 -38.72 23.91 10.05
CA SER A 172 -38.86 22.46 10.05
C SER A 172 -39.62 22.01 8.79
N CYS A 173 -39.36 20.76 8.37
CA CYS A 173 -39.80 20.11 7.13
C CYS A 173 -38.77 20.28 5.99
N TRP A 174 -38.22 19.15 5.53
CA TRP A 174 -37.22 18.91 4.45
C TRP A 174 -35.91 18.20 4.85
N ARG A 175 -35.44 18.25 6.12
CA ARG A 175 -34.18 17.56 6.52
C ARG A 175 -34.35 16.16 7.12
N ARG A 176 -35.01 15.23 6.43
CA ARG A 176 -34.97 13.81 6.86
C ARG A 176 -34.94 12.75 5.76
N ARG A 177 -34.85 13.12 4.47
CA ARG A 177 -34.75 12.14 3.38
C ARG A 177 -33.47 12.18 2.52
N GLU A 178 -32.59 13.16 2.69
CA GLU A 178 -31.38 13.28 1.84
C GLU A 178 -30.06 13.02 2.57
N ARG A 179 -30.10 12.67 3.87
CA ARG A 179 -28.88 12.51 4.68
C ARG A 179 -28.34 11.08 4.75
N ILE A 180 -28.96 10.13 4.03
CA ILE A 180 -28.51 8.73 3.93
C ILE A 180 -27.74 8.48 2.62
N THR A 181 -27.76 9.40 1.66
CA THR A 181 -27.10 9.26 0.35
C THR A 181 -25.73 9.95 0.23
N ALA A 182 -25.24 10.61 1.29
CA ALA A 182 -24.02 11.43 1.22
C ALA A 182 -22.73 10.72 1.69
N ASN A 183 -22.79 9.47 2.17
CA ASN A 183 -21.61 8.61 2.23
C ASN A 183 -21.50 7.86 0.89
N MET A 184 -21.17 8.59 -0.18
CA MET A 184 -20.61 7.96 -1.36
C MET A 184 -19.26 7.39 -0.94
N ILE A 185 -19.28 6.07 -0.72
CA ILE A 185 -18.15 5.17 -0.63
C ILE A 185 -17.07 5.68 -1.59
N GLU A 186 -15.82 5.86 -1.13
CA GLU A 186 -14.66 5.86 -2.02
C GLU A 186 -14.68 4.53 -2.78
N THR A 187 -15.34 4.53 -3.93
CA THR A 187 -15.57 3.37 -4.80
C THR A 187 -14.30 2.94 -5.53
N ASP A 188 -13.17 3.61 -5.28
CA ASP A 188 -12.08 3.63 -6.24
C ASP A 188 -11.39 2.27 -6.40
N ARG A 189 -11.52 1.36 -5.41
CA ARG A 189 -10.81 0.08 -5.43
C ARG A 189 -11.53 -1.07 -4.74
N LEU A 190 -12.84 -1.25 -4.96
CA LEU A 190 -13.61 -2.35 -4.34
C LEU A 190 -13.14 -3.75 -4.74
N LEU A 191 -12.64 -3.92 -5.97
CA LEU A 191 -12.10 -5.21 -6.42
C LEU A 191 -10.57 -5.28 -6.33
N ALA A 192 -9.87 -4.22 -5.90
CA ALA A 192 -8.43 -4.31 -5.69
C ALA A 192 -8.12 -5.34 -4.61
N ALA A 193 -7.07 -6.12 -4.85
CA ALA A 193 -6.63 -7.15 -3.94
C ALA A 193 -5.86 -6.57 -2.72
N ALA A 194 -5.69 -5.27 -2.56
CA ALA A 194 -5.08 -4.70 -1.36
C ALA A 194 -6.13 -4.53 -0.23
N PRO A 195 -5.82 -4.85 1.03
CA PRO A 195 -6.74 -4.65 2.15
C PRO A 195 -6.96 -3.15 2.40
N SER A 196 -8.23 -2.76 2.64
CA SER A 196 -8.61 -1.36 2.90
C SER A 196 -8.58 -0.94 4.38
N ASN A 197 -8.58 -1.88 5.34
CA ASN A 197 -8.65 -1.60 6.78
C ASN A 197 -8.04 -2.73 7.64
N PRO A 198 -7.32 -2.43 8.75
CA PRO A 198 -6.79 -3.43 9.68
C PRO A 198 -7.80 -4.47 10.21
N GLN A 199 -9.04 -4.08 10.49
CA GLN A 199 -10.07 -5.03 10.94
C GLN A 199 -10.46 -6.03 9.84
N GLU A 200 -10.47 -5.58 8.59
CA GLU A 200 -10.76 -6.44 7.45
C GLU A 200 -9.68 -7.52 7.28
N GLU A 201 -8.43 -7.20 7.60
CA GLU A 201 -7.29 -8.12 7.49
C GLU A 201 -7.37 -9.26 8.52
N VAL A 202 -7.79 -8.96 9.75
CA VAL A 202 -7.98 -9.97 10.82
C VAL A 202 -9.05 -10.99 10.43
N VAL A 203 -10.18 -10.51 9.92
CA VAL A 203 -11.25 -11.38 9.42
C VAL A 203 -10.75 -12.20 8.23
N GLU A 204 -10.00 -11.58 7.31
CA GLU A 204 -9.43 -12.26 6.15
C GLU A 204 -8.52 -13.43 6.56
N ARG A 205 -7.67 -13.24 7.58
CA ARG A 205 -6.79 -14.30 8.12
C ARG A 205 -7.58 -15.51 8.64
N THR A 206 -8.76 -15.28 9.21
CA THR A 206 -9.63 -16.36 9.73
C THR A 206 -10.24 -17.20 8.59
N LEU A 207 -10.43 -16.60 7.42
CA LEU A 207 -10.98 -17.28 6.23
C LEU A 207 -9.94 -18.09 5.47
N ARG A 208 -8.64 -17.82 5.68
CA ARG A 208 -7.56 -18.51 4.95
C ARG A 208 -7.54 -20.01 5.32
N PRO A 209 -7.44 -20.92 4.32
CA PRO A 209 -7.20 -22.33 4.59
C PRO A 209 -5.88 -22.53 5.33
N ARG A 210 -5.84 -23.52 6.24
CA ARG A 210 -4.68 -23.82 7.08
C ARG A 210 -3.85 -25.00 6.60
N ALA A 211 -4.50 -25.96 5.94
CA ALA A 211 -3.90 -27.17 5.41
C ALA A 211 -4.08 -27.26 3.90
N LEU A 212 -3.27 -28.10 3.26
CA LEU A 212 -3.27 -28.27 1.81
C LEU A 212 -4.62 -28.83 1.31
N ASP A 213 -5.24 -29.72 2.09
CA ASP A 213 -6.55 -30.32 1.78
C ASP A 213 -7.71 -29.31 1.80
N GLU A 214 -7.59 -28.25 2.61
CA GLU A 214 -8.56 -27.15 2.64
C GLU A 214 -8.34 -26.13 1.52
N TYR A 215 -7.19 -26.19 0.84
CA TYR A 215 -6.86 -25.30 -0.26
C TYR A 215 -7.64 -25.73 -1.51
N VAL A 216 -8.75 -25.03 -1.77
CA VAL A 216 -9.60 -25.28 -2.93
C VAL A 216 -8.86 -24.89 -4.21
N GLY A 217 -8.99 -25.70 -5.26
CA GLY A 217 -8.45 -25.43 -6.59
C GLY A 217 -6.93 -25.57 -6.66
N GLN A 218 -6.32 -25.04 -7.74
CA GLN A 218 -4.88 -25.14 -8.02
C GLN A 218 -4.37 -26.60 -7.97
N GLU A 219 -5.16 -27.55 -8.46
CA GLU A 219 -4.96 -29.00 -8.28
C GLU A 219 -3.55 -29.47 -8.66
N LYS A 220 -3.01 -28.94 -9.76
CA LYS A 220 -1.65 -29.26 -10.22
C LYS A 220 -0.58 -28.85 -9.20
N ILE A 221 -0.65 -27.62 -8.69
CA ILE A 221 0.31 -27.10 -7.70
C ILE A 221 0.16 -27.89 -6.40
N ARG A 222 -1.08 -28.14 -5.99
CA ARG A 222 -1.40 -28.88 -4.78
C ARG A 222 -0.82 -30.29 -4.80
N GLY A 223 -1.01 -31.02 -5.90
CA GLY A 223 -0.44 -32.35 -6.08
C GLY A 223 1.09 -32.37 -6.06
N GLN A 224 1.73 -31.41 -6.73
CA GLN A 224 3.20 -31.29 -6.73
C GLN A 224 3.75 -30.98 -5.34
N LEU A 225 3.22 -29.96 -4.66
CA LEU A 225 3.67 -29.57 -3.32
C LEU A 225 3.44 -30.69 -2.30
N SER A 226 2.34 -31.42 -2.38
CA SER A 226 2.07 -32.57 -1.51
C SER A 226 3.20 -33.60 -1.57
N ILE A 227 3.63 -33.99 -2.78
CA ILE A 227 4.73 -34.95 -2.99
C ILE A 227 6.05 -34.40 -2.42
N PHE A 228 6.40 -33.15 -2.72
CA PHE A 228 7.66 -32.57 -2.29
C PHE A 228 7.75 -32.37 -0.77
N ILE A 229 6.67 -31.90 -0.15
CA ILE A 229 6.57 -31.73 1.31
C ILE A 229 6.66 -33.09 1.99
N GLU A 230 5.93 -34.11 1.52
CA GLU A 230 5.98 -35.45 2.10
C GLU A 230 7.39 -36.05 2.02
N ALA A 231 8.07 -35.87 0.88
CA ALA A 231 9.44 -36.34 0.68
C ALA A 231 10.43 -35.65 1.63
N ALA A 232 10.37 -34.32 1.75
CA ALA A 232 11.23 -33.54 2.66
C ALA A 232 11.03 -33.97 4.13
N ARG A 233 9.77 -34.13 4.55
CA ARG A 233 9.43 -34.60 5.92
C ARG A 233 9.97 -35.99 6.21
N LYS A 234 9.87 -36.94 5.27
CA LYS A 234 10.39 -38.30 5.44
C LYS A 234 11.91 -38.31 5.60
N ARG A 235 12.62 -37.43 4.89
CA ARG A 235 14.08 -37.28 4.97
C ARG A 235 14.54 -36.42 6.15
N LYS A 236 13.63 -35.67 6.79
CA LYS A 236 13.93 -34.67 7.83
C LYS A 236 14.88 -33.58 7.31
N GLU A 237 14.67 -33.17 6.06
CA GLU A 237 15.43 -32.13 5.38
C GLU A 237 14.52 -30.92 5.12
N SER A 238 15.14 -29.77 4.88
CA SER A 238 14.44 -28.58 4.39
C SER A 238 13.83 -28.86 3.01
N LEU A 239 12.67 -28.27 2.74
CA LEU A 239 12.09 -28.28 1.41
C LEU A 239 12.96 -27.41 0.47
N ASP A 240 13.08 -27.81 -0.80
CA ASP A 240 13.69 -26.97 -1.82
C ASP A 240 13.01 -25.59 -1.87
N HIS A 241 13.77 -24.56 -2.21
CA HIS A 241 13.24 -23.21 -2.30
C HIS A 241 12.09 -23.12 -3.32
N VAL A 242 11.02 -22.42 -2.93
CA VAL A 242 9.76 -22.34 -3.68
C VAL A 242 9.54 -20.93 -4.22
N LEU A 243 9.32 -20.80 -5.53
CA LEU A 243 8.87 -19.57 -6.16
C LEU A 243 7.37 -19.67 -6.47
N LEU A 244 6.57 -18.81 -5.83
CA LEU A 244 5.15 -18.64 -6.10
C LEU A 244 4.94 -17.39 -6.96
N PHE A 245 4.34 -17.55 -8.14
CA PHE A 245 4.02 -16.37 -8.95
C PHE A 245 2.63 -16.42 -9.56
N GLY A 246 2.08 -15.25 -9.82
CA GLY A 246 0.77 -15.06 -10.42
C GLY A 246 0.10 -13.79 -9.93
N PRO A 247 -1.06 -13.42 -10.50
CA PRO A 247 -1.83 -12.23 -10.12
C PRO A 247 -2.03 -12.05 -8.60
N PRO A 248 -2.23 -10.82 -8.13
CA PRO A 248 -2.48 -10.55 -6.72
C PRO A 248 -3.81 -11.18 -6.26
N GLY A 249 -3.87 -11.59 -5.00
CA GLY A 249 -5.10 -12.14 -4.40
C GLY A 249 -5.41 -13.61 -4.68
N LEU A 250 -4.56 -14.33 -5.44
CA LEU A 250 -4.74 -15.75 -5.75
C LEU A 250 -4.33 -16.72 -4.63
N GLY A 251 -3.74 -16.23 -3.53
CA GLY A 251 -3.40 -17.08 -2.38
C GLY A 251 -1.91 -17.42 -2.21
N LYS A 252 -0.98 -16.69 -2.84
CA LYS A 252 0.48 -16.89 -2.67
C LYS A 252 0.91 -16.90 -1.19
N THR A 253 0.54 -15.85 -0.44
CA THR A 253 0.80 -15.75 1.01
C THR A 253 0.11 -16.87 1.79
N THR A 254 -1.10 -17.27 1.39
CA THR A 254 -1.81 -18.39 2.05
C THR A 254 -1.05 -19.70 1.85
N LEU A 255 -0.53 -19.94 0.64
CA LEU A 255 0.19 -21.15 0.32
C LEU A 255 1.53 -21.25 1.05
N SER A 256 2.23 -20.12 1.30
CA SER A 256 3.44 -20.14 2.14
C SER A 256 3.16 -20.51 3.59
N HIS A 257 2.05 -20.04 4.16
CA HIS A 257 1.58 -20.50 5.48
C HIS A 257 1.26 -22.00 5.49
N ILE A 258 0.61 -22.51 4.44
CA ILE A 258 0.29 -23.94 4.33
C ILE A 258 1.58 -24.76 4.23
N ILE A 259 2.56 -24.34 3.43
CA ILE A 259 3.85 -25.04 3.31
C ILE A 259 4.52 -25.17 4.69
N ALA A 260 4.60 -24.08 5.45
CA ALA A 260 5.18 -24.12 6.80
C ALA A 260 4.39 -25.02 7.76
N HIS A 261 3.04 -24.94 7.71
CA HIS A 261 2.16 -25.77 8.52
C HIS A 261 2.32 -27.26 8.21
N GLU A 262 2.36 -27.64 6.93
CA GLU A 262 2.51 -29.03 6.50
C GLU A 262 3.88 -29.60 6.85
N LEU A 263 4.94 -28.77 6.78
CA LEU A 263 6.29 -29.12 7.23
C LEU A 263 6.42 -29.19 8.75
N GLY A 264 5.54 -28.52 9.50
CA GLY A 264 5.57 -28.45 10.95
C GLY A 264 6.68 -27.56 11.51
N VAL A 265 7.02 -26.48 10.79
CA VAL A 265 8.13 -25.56 11.09
C VAL A 265 7.63 -24.11 11.24
N ASN A 266 8.47 -23.20 11.72
CA ASN A 266 8.06 -21.80 11.85
C ASN A 266 8.05 -21.11 10.48
N LEU A 267 7.19 -20.09 10.37
CA LEU A 267 7.17 -19.18 9.22
C LEU A 267 7.68 -17.80 9.66
N ARG A 268 8.74 -17.31 9.03
CA ARG A 268 9.17 -15.92 9.11
C ARG A 268 8.73 -15.20 7.83
N GLN A 269 7.86 -14.21 7.97
CA GLN A 269 7.32 -13.45 6.84
C GLN A 269 7.95 -12.05 6.77
N THR A 270 8.33 -11.64 5.57
CA THR A 270 8.78 -10.28 5.22
C THR A 270 8.36 -9.95 3.78
N SER A 271 8.74 -8.77 3.28
CA SER A 271 8.52 -8.35 1.89
C SER A 271 9.76 -7.69 1.32
N GLY A 272 9.98 -7.83 0.01
CA GLY A 272 11.11 -7.26 -0.72
C GLY A 272 11.36 -5.78 -0.40
N PRO A 273 10.34 -4.89 -0.47
CA PRO A 273 10.51 -3.46 -0.18
C PRO A 273 10.92 -3.12 1.26
N VAL A 274 10.70 -4.03 2.22
CA VAL A 274 11.08 -3.82 3.62
C VAL A 274 12.57 -4.12 3.83
N LEU A 275 13.17 -4.93 2.95
CA LEU A 275 14.57 -5.32 3.02
C LEU A 275 15.43 -4.35 2.19
N GLU A 276 15.77 -3.23 2.80
CA GLU A 276 16.58 -2.19 2.13
C GLU A 276 18.09 -2.43 2.31
N ARG A 277 18.51 -3.06 3.41
CA ARG A 277 19.94 -3.21 3.76
C ARG A 277 20.32 -4.65 4.04
N ALA A 278 21.59 -4.94 3.80
CA ALA A 278 22.25 -6.21 4.14
C ALA A 278 21.96 -6.66 5.58
N GLY A 279 21.97 -5.72 6.53
CA GLY A 279 21.75 -5.99 7.95
C GLY A 279 20.33 -6.49 8.26
N ASP A 280 19.32 -6.05 7.50
CA ASP A 280 17.92 -6.44 7.74
C ASP A 280 17.72 -7.91 7.36
N LEU A 281 18.24 -8.30 6.20
CA LEU A 281 18.23 -9.71 5.76
C LEU A 281 19.09 -10.58 6.68
N ALA A 282 20.28 -10.10 7.07
CA ALA A 282 21.16 -10.83 7.97
C ALA A 282 20.48 -11.12 9.31
N ALA A 283 19.81 -10.13 9.91
CA ALA A 283 19.09 -10.31 11.16
C ALA A 283 17.91 -11.31 11.05
N LEU A 284 17.28 -11.42 9.88
CA LEU A 284 16.25 -12.44 9.65
C LEU A 284 16.85 -13.82 9.52
N LEU A 285 17.89 -13.97 8.70
CA LEU A 285 18.52 -15.26 8.40
C LEU A 285 19.19 -15.87 9.64
N THR A 286 19.86 -15.07 10.48
CA THR A 286 20.51 -15.57 11.70
C THR A 286 19.54 -15.99 12.81
N ASN A 287 18.27 -15.56 12.72
CA ASN A 287 17.21 -15.93 13.67
C ASN A 287 16.35 -17.11 13.21
N LEU A 288 16.68 -17.74 12.08
CA LEU A 288 15.97 -18.92 11.59
C LEU A 288 16.35 -20.16 12.42
N GLU A 289 15.36 -21.02 12.67
CA GLU A 289 15.61 -22.36 13.19
C GLU A 289 15.79 -23.36 12.03
N PRO A 290 16.40 -24.54 12.27
CA PRO A 290 16.56 -25.55 11.24
C PRO A 290 15.24 -25.96 10.57
N ASN A 291 15.25 -25.89 9.25
CA ASN A 291 14.15 -26.17 8.33
C ASN A 291 13.00 -25.14 8.36
N ASP A 292 13.16 -24.00 9.01
CA ASP A 292 12.18 -22.92 8.99
C ASP A 292 11.89 -22.42 7.56
N VAL A 293 10.69 -21.86 7.38
CA VAL A 293 10.30 -21.21 6.13
C VAL A 293 10.51 -19.70 6.25
N LEU A 294 11.33 -19.13 5.36
CA LEU A 294 11.43 -17.69 5.14
C LEU A 294 10.57 -17.29 3.94
N PHE A 295 9.51 -16.53 4.16
CA PHE A 295 8.64 -16.03 3.11
C PHE A 295 8.94 -14.56 2.79
N ILE A 296 9.31 -14.28 1.54
CA ILE A 296 9.53 -12.93 1.02
C ILE A 296 8.47 -12.62 -0.04
N ASP A 297 7.48 -11.80 0.31
CA ASP A 297 6.52 -11.28 -0.66
C ASP A 297 7.14 -10.17 -1.51
N GLU A 298 6.66 -9.97 -2.73
CA GLU A 298 7.26 -9.04 -3.69
C GLU A 298 8.79 -9.18 -3.81
N ILE A 299 9.29 -10.42 -3.90
CA ILE A 299 10.73 -10.72 -3.90
C ILE A 299 11.50 -10.03 -5.03
N HIS A 300 10.82 -9.71 -6.14
CA HIS A 300 11.36 -8.95 -7.27
C HIS A 300 11.69 -7.48 -6.94
N ARG A 301 11.27 -6.98 -5.76
CA ARG A 301 11.55 -5.62 -5.28
C ARG A 301 12.67 -5.57 -4.25
N LEU A 302 13.42 -6.66 -4.07
CA LEU A 302 14.63 -6.65 -3.27
C LEU A 302 15.63 -5.64 -3.82
N ALA A 303 16.34 -4.95 -2.93
CA ALA A 303 17.47 -4.13 -3.34
C ALA A 303 18.56 -5.04 -3.94
N PRO A 304 19.24 -4.66 -5.03
CA PRO A 304 20.28 -5.50 -5.66
C PRO A 304 21.35 -5.97 -4.68
N VAL A 305 21.75 -5.11 -3.74
CA VAL A 305 22.72 -5.43 -2.67
C VAL A 305 22.21 -6.55 -1.76
N VAL A 306 20.91 -6.56 -1.45
CA VAL A 306 20.29 -7.59 -0.60
C VAL A 306 20.14 -8.90 -1.37
N GLU A 307 19.79 -8.83 -2.66
CA GLU A 307 19.70 -9.98 -3.55
C GLU A 307 21.06 -10.70 -3.71
N GLU A 308 22.15 -9.95 -3.88
CA GLU A 308 23.51 -10.52 -3.98
C GLU A 308 23.91 -11.29 -2.70
N ILE A 309 23.54 -10.77 -1.53
CA ILE A 309 23.82 -11.41 -0.23
C ILE A 309 22.98 -12.66 -0.02
N LEU A 310 21.84 -12.77 -0.70
CA LEU A 310 20.96 -13.92 -0.60
C LEU A 310 21.53 -15.15 -1.32
N TYR A 311 22.36 -15.00 -2.36
CA TYR A 311 22.83 -16.15 -3.14
C TYR A 311 23.63 -17.18 -2.32
N PRO A 312 24.67 -16.80 -1.53
CA PRO A 312 25.40 -17.76 -0.70
C PRO A 312 24.51 -18.41 0.37
N ALA A 313 23.47 -17.70 0.82
CA ALA A 313 22.53 -18.22 1.81
C ALA A 313 21.62 -19.31 1.21
N LEU A 314 21.30 -19.23 -0.08
CA LEU A 314 20.48 -20.23 -0.78
C LEU A 314 21.29 -21.42 -1.31
N GLU A 315 22.56 -21.20 -1.67
CA GLU A 315 23.41 -22.26 -2.24
C GLU A 315 24.09 -23.10 -1.15
N ASP A 316 24.73 -22.42 -0.20
CA ASP A 316 25.66 -23.04 0.74
C ASP A 316 25.23 -22.89 2.21
N PHE A 317 24.06 -22.29 2.46
CA PHE A 317 23.60 -21.89 3.79
C PHE A 317 24.65 -21.05 4.55
N LYS A 318 25.26 -20.09 3.85
CA LYS A 318 26.28 -19.19 4.41
C LYS A 318 25.92 -17.74 4.17
N LEU A 319 26.35 -16.89 5.09
CA LEU A 319 26.14 -15.46 5.00
C LEU A 319 27.47 -14.73 5.17
N ASP A 320 27.85 -13.98 4.13
CA ASP A 320 29.06 -13.16 4.13
C ASP A 320 28.70 -11.71 4.51
N ILE A 321 29.06 -11.27 5.71
CA ILE A 321 28.76 -9.92 6.21
C ILE A 321 30.05 -9.10 6.36
N MET A 322 30.06 -7.88 5.83
CA MET A 322 31.11 -6.89 6.11
C MET A 322 30.87 -6.21 7.45
N ILE A 323 31.80 -6.38 8.39
CA ILE A 323 31.77 -5.75 9.72
C ILE A 323 32.81 -4.63 9.77
N GLY A 324 32.34 -3.41 10.06
CA GLY A 324 33.16 -2.19 10.15
C GLY A 324 33.05 -1.30 8.90
N GLU A 325 33.51 -0.05 9.02
CA GLU A 325 33.55 0.93 7.91
C GLU A 325 35.01 1.26 7.55
N GLY A 326 35.27 1.52 6.26
CA GLY A 326 36.58 1.94 5.77
C GLY A 326 37.60 0.81 5.56
N PRO A 327 38.90 1.12 5.46
CA PRO A 327 39.96 0.14 5.15
C PRO A 327 40.12 -0.98 6.19
N ALA A 328 39.54 -0.81 7.38
CA ALA A 328 39.56 -1.79 8.47
C ALA A 328 38.34 -2.72 8.47
N ALA A 329 37.41 -2.56 7.52
CA ALA A 329 36.25 -3.44 7.41
C ALA A 329 36.69 -4.86 7.06
N ARG A 330 36.16 -5.85 7.79
CA ARG A 330 36.49 -7.27 7.62
C ARG A 330 35.24 -8.05 7.23
N SER A 331 35.38 -8.97 6.29
CA SER A 331 34.31 -9.91 5.96
C SER A 331 34.30 -11.05 6.98
N VAL A 332 33.13 -11.34 7.55
CA VAL A 332 32.89 -12.47 8.45
C VAL A 332 31.88 -13.38 7.78
N LYS A 333 32.20 -14.68 7.73
CA LYS A 333 31.31 -15.72 7.24
C LYS A 333 30.55 -16.33 8.42
N LEU A 334 29.24 -16.37 8.32
CA LEU A 334 28.35 -16.99 9.30
C LEU A 334 27.68 -18.20 8.66
N ASP A 335 27.67 -19.32 9.37
CA ASP A 335 26.91 -20.50 8.97
C ASP A 335 25.44 -20.30 9.35
N LEU A 336 24.54 -20.61 8.41
CA LEU A 336 23.10 -20.59 8.61
C LEU A 336 22.58 -22.02 8.76
N PRO A 337 21.49 -22.24 9.52
CA PRO A 337 20.80 -23.52 9.46
C PRO A 337 20.15 -23.72 8.08
N PRO A 338 19.98 -24.96 7.61
CA PRO A 338 19.18 -25.23 6.42
C PRO A 338 17.78 -24.65 6.58
N PHE A 339 17.26 -23.97 5.56
CA PHE A 339 15.95 -23.34 5.59
C PHE A 339 15.31 -23.37 4.20
N THR A 340 14.01 -23.12 4.14
CA THR A 340 13.28 -23.02 2.87
C THR A 340 12.90 -21.56 2.59
N LEU A 341 13.49 -20.96 1.56
CA LEU A 341 13.00 -19.69 1.02
C LEU A 341 11.72 -19.93 0.19
N VAL A 342 10.65 -19.20 0.50
CA VAL A 342 9.46 -19.08 -0.34
C VAL A 342 9.37 -17.65 -0.86
N GLY A 343 9.63 -17.44 -2.15
CA GLY A 343 9.51 -16.15 -2.81
C GLY A 343 8.14 -15.97 -3.47
N ALA A 344 7.51 -14.81 -3.34
CA ALA A 344 6.30 -14.47 -4.07
C ALA A 344 6.47 -13.25 -5.00
N THR A 345 5.90 -13.34 -6.20
CA THR A 345 5.91 -12.25 -7.20
C THR A 345 4.64 -12.24 -8.04
N THR A 346 4.29 -11.11 -8.68
CA THR A 346 3.18 -11.06 -9.65
C THR A 346 3.55 -11.76 -10.95
N ARG A 347 4.81 -11.64 -11.39
CA ARG A 347 5.34 -12.19 -12.64
C ARG A 347 6.72 -12.79 -12.44
N ALA A 348 6.94 -14.01 -12.94
CA ALA A 348 8.24 -14.68 -12.85
C ALA A 348 9.37 -13.94 -13.61
N GLY A 349 9.04 -13.22 -14.69
CA GLY A 349 10.01 -12.48 -15.49
C GLY A 349 10.54 -11.20 -14.85
N MET A 350 10.10 -10.85 -13.63
CA MET A 350 10.64 -9.71 -12.87
C MET A 350 11.82 -10.09 -11.98
N LEU A 351 12.10 -11.38 -11.81
CA LEU A 351 13.29 -11.84 -11.11
C LEU A 351 14.48 -11.87 -12.07
N THR A 352 15.67 -11.64 -11.53
CA THR A 352 16.92 -11.90 -12.25
C THR A 352 17.04 -13.41 -12.51
N ASN A 353 17.71 -13.80 -13.59
CA ASN A 353 17.97 -15.22 -13.87
C ASN A 353 18.74 -15.90 -12.73
N PRO A 354 19.80 -15.30 -12.15
CA PRO A 354 20.51 -15.89 -11.01
C PRO A 354 19.60 -16.23 -9.83
N LEU A 355 18.73 -15.31 -9.39
CA LEU A 355 17.82 -15.56 -8.28
C LEU A 355 16.77 -16.62 -8.64
N ARG A 356 16.23 -16.56 -9.86
CA ARG A 356 15.21 -17.49 -10.33
C ARG A 356 15.72 -18.95 -10.39
N ASP A 357 16.96 -19.15 -10.83
CA ASP A 357 17.55 -20.48 -11.00
C ASP A 357 17.84 -21.19 -9.66
N ARG A 358 17.77 -20.47 -8.53
CA ARG A 358 17.93 -21.03 -7.17
C ARG A 358 16.63 -21.61 -6.59
N PHE A 359 15.50 -21.43 -7.26
CA PHE A 359 14.24 -22.03 -6.84
C PHE A 359 14.08 -23.43 -7.46
N GLY A 360 14.19 -24.47 -6.63
CA GLY A 360 13.98 -25.86 -7.04
C GLY A 360 12.50 -26.16 -7.39
N ILE A 361 11.57 -25.42 -6.80
CA ILE A 361 10.13 -25.56 -7.05
C ILE A 361 9.59 -24.24 -7.57
N VAL A 362 8.99 -24.25 -8.77
CA VAL A 362 8.40 -23.05 -9.39
C VAL A 362 6.92 -23.31 -9.65
N ALA A 363 6.05 -22.58 -8.96
CA ALA A 363 4.60 -22.75 -9.02
C ALA A 363 3.90 -21.48 -9.53
N ARG A 364 3.14 -21.64 -10.63
CA ARG A 364 2.31 -20.60 -11.23
C ARG A 364 0.88 -20.71 -10.76
N LEU A 365 0.40 -19.74 -9.99
CA LEU A 365 -1.01 -19.65 -9.62
C LEU A 365 -1.80 -19.06 -10.79
N GLU A 366 -2.90 -19.73 -11.12
CA GLU A 366 -3.83 -19.32 -12.16
C GLU A 366 -5.13 -18.77 -11.56
N PHE A 367 -5.91 -18.06 -12.36
CA PHE A 367 -7.23 -17.62 -11.91
C PHE A 367 -8.14 -18.81 -11.67
N TYR A 368 -8.97 -18.69 -10.64
CA TYR A 368 -9.90 -19.72 -10.21
C TYR A 368 -11.13 -19.74 -11.11
N THR A 369 -11.68 -20.92 -11.31
CA THR A 369 -12.96 -21.11 -11.97
C THR A 369 -14.12 -20.64 -11.10
N ALA A 370 -15.27 -20.34 -11.72
CA ALA A 370 -16.47 -19.95 -10.99
C ALA A 370 -16.91 -21.04 -9.99
N ASP A 371 -16.72 -22.32 -10.32
CA ASP A 371 -17.09 -23.44 -9.44
C ASP A 371 -16.17 -23.53 -8.22
N GLU A 372 -14.86 -23.36 -8.40
CA GLU A 372 -13.90 -23.30 -7.30
C GLU A 372 -14.17 -22.10 -6.39
N LEU A 373 -14.43 -20.92 -6.97
CA LEU A 373 -14.79 -19.73 -6.21
C LEU A 373 -16.12 -19.90 -5.47
N THR A 374 -17.10 -20.58 -6.06
CA THR A 374 -18.38 -20.88 -5.39
C THR A 374 -18.13 -21.71 -4.13
N ARG A 375 -17.25 -22.70 -4.18
CA ARG A 375 -16.84 -23.48 -2.99
C ARG A 375 -16.17 -22.61 -1.93
N ILE A 376 -15.29 -21.70 -2.35
CA ILE A 376 -14.61 -20.75 -1.44
C ILE A 376 -15.63 -19.81 -0.77
N VAL A 377 -16.52 -19.18 -1.55
CA VAL A 377 -17.56 -18.28 -1.04
C VAL A 377 -18.48 -19.02 -0.06
N THR A 378 -18.91 -20.23 -0.41
CA THR A 378 -19.78 -21.05 0.46
C THR A 378 -19.09 -21.41 1.78
N ARG A 379 -17.80 -21.80 1.73
CA ARG A 379 -17.00 -22.06 2.94
C ARG A 379 -16.88 -20.81 3.80
N SER A 380 -16.54 -19.67 3.20
CA SER A 380 -16.41 -18.41 3.91
C SER A 380 -17.72 -17.93 4.52
N ALA A 381 -18.85 -18.11 3.82
CA ALA A 381 -20.18 -17.78 4.34
C ALA A 381 -20.51 -18.60 5.59
N ARG A 382 -20.18 -19.91 5.58
CA ARG A 382 -20.33 -20.77 6.76
C ARG A 382 -19.47 -20.32 7.93
N LEU A 383 -18.18 -20.02 7.70
CA LEU A 383 -17.26 -19.55 8.74
C LEU A 383 -17.71 -18.21 9.37
N LEU A 384 -18.39 -17.37 8.60
CA LEU A 384 -18.92 -16.08 9.06
C LEU A 384 -20.38 -16.17 9.55
N ASN A 385 -20.97 -17.35 9.60
CA ASN A 385 -22.38 -17.58 9.95
C ASN A 385 -23.37 -16.76 9.10
N ILE A 386 -23.10 -16.63 7.81
CA ILE A 386 -23.95 -15.88 6.87
C ILE A 386 -24.95 -16.85 6.21
N PRO A 387 -26.27 -16.69 6.39
CA PRO A 387 -27.27 -17.48 5.69
C PRO A 387 -27.19 -17.22 4.17
N MET A 388 -26.96 -18.26 3.38
CA MET A 388 -26.72 -18.15 1.94
C MET A 388 -27.27 -19.38 1.21
N ASP A 389 -27.86 -19.17 0.03
CA ASP A 389 -28.18 -20.25 -0.91
C ASP A 389 -27.06 -20.46 -1.95
N GLN A 390 -27.12 -21.59 -2.65
CA GLN A 390 -26.10 -21.95 -3.64
C GLN A 390 -26.05 -20.95 -4.80
N GLU A 391 -27.19 -20.41 -5.23
CA GLU A 391 -27.23 -19.48 -6.36
C GLU A 391 -26.64 -18.10 -6.03
N GLY A 392 -26.80 -17.63 -4.79
CA GLY A 392 -26.16 -16.42 -4.29
C GLY A 392 -24.64 -16.56 -4.21
N ALA A 393 -24.15 -17.73 -3.79
CA ALA A 393 -22.71 -18.04 -3.85
C ALA A 393 -22.17 -18.00 -5.28
N VAL A 394 -22.90 -18.60 -6.24
CA VAL A 394 -22.53 -18.60 -7.67
C VAL A 394 -22.52 -17.19 -8.25
N GLU A 395 -23.49 -16.35 -7.90
CA GLU A 395 -23.57 -14.95 -8.38
C GLU A 395 -22.36 -14.13 -7.92
N ILE A 396 -21.97 -14.25 -6.64
CA ILE A 396 -20.76 -13.61 -6.12
C ILE A 396 -19.52 -14.16 -6.83
N ALA A 397 -19.40 -15.48 -6.94
CA ALA A 397 -18.24 -16.15 -7.53
C ALA A 397 -17.99 -15.72 -8.99
N ARG A 398 -19.04 -15.64 -9.81
CA ARG A 398 -18.94 -15.21 -11.22
C ARG A 398 -18.42 -13.78 -11.37
N ARG A 399 -18.71 -12.90 -10.41
CA ARG A 399 -18.28 -11.50 -10.42
C ARG A 399 -16.99 -11.24 -9.64
N SER A 400 -16.29 -12.29 -9.21
CA SER A 400 -15.10 -12.19 -8.36
C SER A 400 -13.77 -12.21 -9.12
N ARG A 401 -13.80 -12.02 -10.44
CA ARG A 401 -12.63 -11.95 -11.32
C ARG A 401 -11.61 -13.09 -11.14
N GLY A 402 -12.10 -14.32 -10.95
CA GLY A 402 -11.23 -15.48 -10.75
C GLY A 402 -10.36 -15.44 -9.48
N THR A 403 -10.67 -14.55 -8.52
CA THR A 403 -9.77 -14.21 -7.42
C THR A 403 -10.42 -14.44 -6.05
N PRO A 404 -9.90 -15.36 -5.21
CA PRO A 404 -10.46 -15.67 -3.89
C PRO A 404 -10.55 -14.46 -2.95
N ARG A 405 -9.54 -13.58 -2.97
CA ARG A 405 -9.54 -12.35 -2.16
C ARG A 405 -10.73 -11.44 -2.51
N ILE A 406 -10.97 -11.26 -3.81
CA ILE A 406 -12.10 -10.46 -4.31
C ILE A 406 -13.42 -11.12 -3.90
N ALA A 407 -13.53 -12.45 -4.05
CA ALA A 407 -14.73 -13.19 -3.67
C ALA A 407 -15.11 -13.02 -2.20
N ASN A 408 -14.14 -13.15 -1.29
CA ASN A 408 -14.36 -12.93 0.14
C ASN A 408 -14.68 -11.47 0.48
N ARG A 409 -14.12 -10.51 -0.27
CA ARG A 409 -14.43 -9.09 -0.10
C ARG A 409 -15.86 -8.79 -0.54
N LEU A 410 -16.27 -9.28 -1.72
CA LEU A 410 -17.63 -9.14 -2.23
C LEU A 410 -18.64 -9.82 -1.31
N LEU A 411 -18.36 -11.03 -0.83
CA LEU A 411 -19.21 -11.74 0.14
C LEU A 411 -19.53 -10.86 1.36
N ARG A 412 -18.52 -10.21 1.95
CA ARG A 412 -18.72 -9.32 3.10
C ARG A 412 -19.61 -8.13 2.75
N ARG A 413 -19.39 -7.48 1.61
CA ARG A 413 -20.21 -6.35 1.17
C ARG A 413 -21.66 -6.75 0.86
N VAL A 414 -21.85 -7.91 0.24
CA VAL A 414 -23.18 -8.46 -0.03
C VAL A 414 -23.89 -8.85 1.27
N ARG A 415 -23.16 -9.36 2.27
CA ARG A 415 -23.70 -9.57 3.62
C ARG A 415 -24.18 -8.26 4.23
N ASP A 416 -23.34 -7.23 4.23
CA ASP A 416 -23.69 -5.92 4.79
C ASP A 416 -24.98 -5.36 4.12
N TYR A 417 -25.12 -5.55 2.80
CA TYR A 417 -26.37 -5.22 2.09
C TYR A 417 -27.55 -6.08 2.54
N ALA A 418 -27.37 -7.40 2.63
CA ALA A 418 -28.44 -8.34 2.98
C ALA A 418 -28.96 -8.13 4.41
N GLU A 419 -28.09 -7.82 5.36
CA GLU A 419 -28.47 -7.51 6.75
C GLU A 419 -29.38 -6.29 6.84
N VAL A 420 -29.14 -5.28 5.99
CA VAL A 420 -29.92 -4.03 6.00
C VAL A 420 -31.18 -4.11 5.13
N ARG A 421 -31.11 -4.78 3.97
CA ARG A 421 -32.15 -4.71 2.93
C ARG A 421 -32.85 -6.03 2.60
N ALA A 422 -32.34 -7.18 3.08
CA ALA A 422 -32.85 -8.50 2.68
C ALA A 422 -32.90 -9.52 3.83
N ALA A 423 -33.22 -9.07 5.05
CA ALA A 423 -33.40 -9.93 6.24
C ALA A 423 -32.21 -10.88 6.53
N GLY A 424 -31.00 -10.50 6.13
CA GLY A 424 -29.75 -11.21 6.43
C GLY A 424 -29.48 -12.47 5.59
N LYS A 425 -30.33 -12.85 4.64
CA LYS A 425 -30.10 -14.02 3.78
C LYS A 425 -29.64 -13.62 2.38
N ILE A 426 -28.50 -14.17 1.95
CA ILE A 426 -27.98 -13.96 0.61
C ILE A 426 -28.62 -14.97 -0.34
N THR A 427 -29.36 -14.45 -1.31
CA THR A 427 -29.93 -15.18 -2.45
C THR A 427 -29.41 -14.57 -3.75
N ARG A 428 -29.60 -15.24 -4.89
CA ARG A 428 -29.21 -14.68 -6.20
C ARG A 428 -29.69 -13.24 -6.46
N PRO A 429 -30.99 -12.89 -6.32
CA PRO A 429 -31.44 -11.51 -6.57
C PRO A 429 -30.81 -10.51 -5.60
N VAL A 430 -30.64 -10.87 -4.33
CA VAL A 430 -30.00 -10.02 -3.32
C VAL A 430 -28.53 -9.77 -3.66
N ALA A 431 -27.81 -10.82 -4.08
CA ALA A 431 -26.43 -10.70 -4.53
C ALA A 431 -26.30 -9.82 -5.78
N ASP A 432 -27.17 -9.99 -6.77
CA ASP A 432 -27.20 -9.17 -7.99
C ASP A 432 -27.44 -7.69 -7.68
N GLU A 433 -28.44 -7.37 -6.87
CA GLU A 433 -28.73 -5.99 -6.46
C GLU A 433 -27.58 -5.37 -5.67
N ALA A 434 -27.02 -6.11 -4.72
CA ALA A 434 -25.89 -5.64 -3.92
C ALA A 434 -24.66 -5.36 -4.79
N LEU A 435 -24.33 -6.26 -5.72
CA LEU A 435 -23.17 -6.13 -6.61
C LEU A 435 -23.36 -4.99 -7.63
N LYS A 436 -24.58 -4.79 -8.14
CA LYS A 436 -24.92 -3.62 -8.96
C LYS A 436 -24.77 -2.31 -8.18
N MET A 437 -25.18 -2.28 -6.92
CA MET A 437 -24.99 -1.11 -6.04
C MET A 437 -23.50 -0.81 -5.79
N LEU A 438 -22.64 -1.83 -5.82
CA LEU A 438 -21.19 -1.72 -5.69
C LEU A 438 -20.49 -1.42 -7.02
N ASP A 439 -21.25 -1.10 -8.08
CA ASP A 439 -20.72 -0.84 -9.43
C ASP A 439 -19.94 -2.01 -10.05
N VAL A 440 -20.29 -3.24 -9.67
CA VAL A 440 -19.76 -4.49 -10.23
C VAL A 440 -20.76 -5.09 -11.20
N ASP A 441 -20.42 -5.11 -12.48
CA ASP A 441 -21.30 -5.59 -13.53
C ASP A 441 -21.42 -7.13 -13.58
N ALA A 442 -22.23 -7.64 -14.52
CA ALA A 442 -22.46 -9.07 -14.68
C ALA A 442 -21.20 -9.88 -15.10
N SER A 443 -20.21 -9.20 -15.68
CA SER A 443 -18.91 -9.77 -16.05
C SER A 443 -17.88 -9.66 -14.91
N GLY A 444 -18.25 -9.03 -13.79
CA GLY A 444 -17.36 -8.78 -12.66
C GLY A 444 -16.41 -7.59 -12.86
N LEU A 445 -16.67 -6.71 -13.82
CA LEU A 445 -15.87 -5.49 -14.03
C LEU A 445 -16.32 -4.39 -13.08
N ASP A 446 -15.35 -3.72 -12.45
CA ASP A 446 -15.62 -2.54 -11.62
C ASP A 446 -15.59 -1.24 -12.44
N VAL A 447 -15.65 -0.11 -11.73
CA VAL A 447 -15.56 1.23 -12.32
C VAL A 447 -14.23 1.42 -13.07
N MET A 448 -13.12 0.93 -12.53
CA MET A 448 -11.78 1.14 -13.09
C MET A 448 -11.51 0.26 -14.30
N ASP A 449 -11.95 -1.00 -14.27
CA ASP A 449 -11.95 -1.89 -15.44
C ASP A 449 -12.71 -1.24 -16.60
N ARG A 450 -13.92 -0.74 -16.32
CA ARG A 450 -14.77 -0.08 -17.32
C ARG A 450 -14.17 1.23 -17.80
N LYS A 451 -13.54 2.01 -16.91
CA LYS A 451 -12.82 3.25 -17.25
C LYS A 451 -11.65 2.98 -18.17
N LEU A 452 -10.85 1.93 -17.91
CA LEU A 452 -9.73 1.53 -18.77
C LEU A 452 -10.22 1.08 -20.14
N LEU A 453 -11.22 0.20 -20.22
CA LEU A 453 -11.75 -0.26 -21.51
C LEU A 453 -12.40 0.88 -22.30
N ARG A 454 -13.21 1.73 -21.66
CA ARG A 454 -13.77 2.94 -22.31
C ARG A 454 -12.69 3.90 -22.77
N CYS A 455 -11.62 4.07 -22.00
CA CYS A 455 -10.49 4.89 -22.43
C CYS A 455 -9.89 4.36 -23.73
N VAL A 456 -9.66 3.04 -23.84
CA VAL A 456 -9.16 2.41 -25.07
C VAL A 456 -10.15 2.60 -26.22
N LEU A 457 -11.45 2.39 -25.99
CA LEU A 457 -12.49 2.45 -27.01
C LEU A 457 -12.77 3.89 -27.50
N ASP A 458 -12.98 4.82 -26.59
CA ASP A 458 -13.50 6.17 -26.87
C ASP A 458 -12.37 7.18 -27.15
N LYS A 459 -11.25 7.11 -26.42
CA LYS A 459 -10.14 8.07 -26.59
C LYS A 459 -9.09 7.62 -27.60
N PHE A 460 -8.94 6.31 -27.77
CA PHE A 460 -7.91 5.72 -28.63
C PHE A 460 -8.48 4.84 -29.75
N ASP A 461 -9.78 4.97 -30.05
CA ASP A 461 -10.46 4.30 -31.16
C ASP A 461 -10.33 2.77 -31.21
N GLY A 462 -10.11 2.14 -30.05
CA GLY A 462 -9.86 0.70 -29.93
C GLY A 462 -8.39 0.31 -29.82
N GLY A 463 -7.46 1.27 -29.92
CA GLY A 463 -6.01 1.05 -29.88
C GLY A 463 -5.36 0.94 -31.28
N PRO A 464 -4.05 0.64 -31.36
CA PRO A 464 -3.13 0.33 -30.26
C PRO A 464 -2.71 1.57 -29.44
N VAL A 465 -2.68 1.42 -28.11
CA VAL A 465 -2.24 2.49 -27.19
C VAL A 465 -1.18 2.01 -26.20
N GLY A 466 -0.15 2.83 -25.97
CA GLY A 466 0.91 2.57 -24.99
C GLY A 466 0.41 2.64 -23.55
N ILE A 467 1.07 1.91 -22.65
CA ILE A 467 0.66 1.87 -21.23
C ILE A 467 0.77 3.21 -20.55
N ASP A 468 1.80 3.99 -20.86
CA ASP A 468 2.04 5.30 -20.22
C ASP A 468 0.94 6.30 -20.62
N ASN A 469 0.46 6.23 -21.86
CA ASN A 469 -0.68 7.03 -22.33
C ASN A 469 -1.99 6.61 -21.66
N LEU A 470 -2.21 5.31 -21.48
CA LEU A 470 -3.38 4.80 -20.75
C LEU A 470 -3.36 5.24 -19.28
N ALA A 471 -2.22 5.04 -18.61
CA ALA A 471 -1.95 5.46 -17.25
C ALA A 471 -2.26 6.95 -17.04
N ALA A 472 -1.70 7.81 -17.89
CA ALA A 472 -1.98 9.25 -17.86
C ALA A 472 -3.45 9.59 -18.13
N ALA A 473 -4.10 8.89 -19.06
CA ALA A 473 -5.49 9.19 -19.46
C ALA A 473 -6.54 8.77 -18.43
N ILE A 474 -6.26 7.76 -17.60
CA ILE A 474 -7.15 7.30 -16.53
C ILE A 474 -6.71 7.76 -15.13
N GLY A 475 -5.52 8.35 -15.00
CA GLY A 475 -4.96 8.85 -13.75
C GLY A 475 -4.45 7.76 -12.82
N GLU A 476 -3.85 6.71 -13.37
CA GLU A 476 -3.35 5.55 -12.60
C GLU A 476 -1.88 5.28 -12.86
N GLU A 477 -1.24 4.56 -11.94
CA GLU A 477 0.14 4.09 -12.12
C GLU A 477 0.21 2.94 -13.13
N ARG A 478 1.30 2.93 -13.91
CA ARG A 478 1.57 1.87 -14.89
C ARG A 478 1.49 0.47 -14.26
N ASP A 479 2.14 0.28 -13.11
CA ASP A 479 2.21 -1.03 -12.46
C ASP A 479 0.83 -1.49 -11.97
N THR A 480 -0.02 -0.56 -11.51
CA THR A 480 -1.40 -0.87 -11.14
C THR A 480 -2.18 -1.42 -12.35
N ILE A 481 -2.01 -0.83 -13.53
CA ILE A 481 -2.67 -1.33 -14.74
C ILE A 481 -2.11 -2.70 -15.14
N GLU A 482 -0.79 -2.87 -15.23
CA GLU A 482 -0.15 -4.11 -15.70
C GLU A 482 -0.36 -5.29 -14.73
N ASP A 483 -0.32 -5.05 -13.43
CA ASP A 483 -0.33 -6.13 -12.43
C ASP A 483 -1.71 -6.38 -11.80
N VAL A 484 -2.65 -5.42 -11.85
CA VAL A 484 -3.98 -5.54 -11.22
C VAL A 484 -5.10 -5.64 -12.24
N LEU A 485 -5.15 -4.75 -13.25
CA LEU A 485 -6.28 -4.66 -14.18
C LEU A 485 -6.11 -5.56 -15.41
N GLU A 486 -5.00 -5.42 -16.14
CA GLU A 486 -4.73 -6.16 -17.38
C GLU A 486 -4.87 -7.68 -17.26
N PRO A 487 -4.38 -8.35 -16.19
CA PRO A 487 -4.35 -9.81 -16.14
C PRO A 487 -5.75 -10.44 -16.31
N PHE A 488 -6.77 -9.89 -15.66
CA PHE A 488 -8.14 -10.39 -15.79
C PHE A 488 -8.77 -10.01 -17.12
N LEU A 489 -8.59 -8.75 -17.57
CA LEU A 489 -9.16 -8.26 -18.83
C LEU A 489 -8.60 -9.00 -20.05
N ILE A 490 -7.30 -9.35 -20.02
CA ILE A 490 -6.66 -10.14 -21.07
C ILE A 490 -7.16 -11.58 -21.02
N GLN A 491 -7.25 -12.18 -19.83
CA GLN A 491 -7.71 -13.57 -19.69
C GLN A 491 -9.17 -13.74 -20.16
N GLN A 492 -10.05 -12.81 -19.82
CA GLN A 492 -11.44 -12.80 -20.29
C GLN A 492 -11.56 -12.37 -21.76
N GLY A 493 -10.47 -11.92 -22.39
CA GLY A 493 -10.44 -11.54 -23.79
C GLY A 493 -11.08 -10.18 -24.09
N PHE A 494 -11.18 -9.26 -23.12
CA PHE A 494 -11.58 -7.86 -23.36
C PHE A 494 -10.44 -7.02 -23.94
N LEU A 495 -9.20 -7.32 -23.54
CA LEU A 495 -8.02 -6.55 -23.91
C LEU A 495 -6.96 -7.48 -24.52
N GLN A 496 -6.25 -7.00 -25.54
CA GLN A 496 -5.12 -7.71 -26.14
C GLN A 496 -3.86 -6.86 -26.06
N ARG A 497 -2.73 -7.48 -25.68
CA ARG A 497 -1.41 -6.86 -25.70
C ARG A 497 -0.71 -7.16 -27.02
N THR A 498 -0.23 -6.12 -27.69
CA THR A 498 0.58 -6.22 -28.92
C THR A 498 1.90 -5.46 -28.74
N ASN A 499 2.84 -5.66 -29.67
CA ASN A 499 4.11 -4.91 -29.68
C ASN A 499 3.91 -3.39 -29.83
N ARG A 500 2.78 -2.95 -30.41
CA ARG A 500 2.44 -1.53 -30.61
C ARG A 500 1.64 -0.91 -29.46
N GLY A 501 1.18 -1.73 -28.52
CA GLY A 501 0.31 -1.28 -27.43
C GLY A 501 -0.87 -2.22 -27.17
N ARG A 502 -1.83 -1.73 -26.39
CA ARG A 502 -3.05 -2.44 -25.99
C ARG A 502 -4.16 -2.16 -26.98
N ILE A 503 -4.94 -3.17 -27.32
CA ILE A 503 -6.06 -3.11 -28.26
C ILE A 503 -7.31 -3.69 -27.59
N ALA A 504 -8.45 -3.03 -27.76
CA ALA A 504 -9.74 -3.55 -27.33
C ALA A 504 -10.24 -4.62 -28.32
N THR A 505 -10.71 -5.75 -27.79
CA THR A 505 -11.25 -6.82 -28.64
C THR A 505 -12.71 -6.57 -29.00
N VAL A 506 -13.26 -7.37 -29.91
CA VAL A 506 -14.70 -7.36 -30.26
C VAL A 506 -15.58 -7.56 -29.02
N LEU A 507 -15.12 -8.32 -28.02
CA LEU A 507 -15.87 -8.54 -26.78
C LEU A 507 -16.07 -7.24 -26.00
N SER A 508 -15.04 -6.37 -25.97
CA SER A 508 -15.14 -5.05 -25.33
C SER A 508 -16.18 -4.17 -26.02
N TYR A 509 -16.18 -4.10 -27.35
CA TYR A 509 -17.21 -3.36 -28.08
C TYR A 509 -18.62 -3.87 -27.77
N ARG A 510 -18.83 -5.19 -27.85
CA ARG A 510 -20.13 -5.81 -27.55
C ARG A 510 -20.59 -5.55 -26.12
N HIS A 511 -19.67 -5.61 -25.16
CA HIS A 511 -19.97 -5.38 -23.75
C HIS A 511 -20.49 -3.96 -23.48
N PHE A 512 -19.94 -2.95 -24.16
CA PHE A 512 -20.44 -1.57 -24.08
C PHE A 512 -21.56 -1.24 -25.07
N GLY A 513 -22.06 -2.22 -25.83
CA GLY A 513 -23.11 -2.00 -26.84
C GLY A 513 -22.65 -1.19 -28.05
N LEU A 514 -21.35 -1.18 -28.33
CA LEU A 514 -20.74 -0.48 -29.45
C LEU A 514 -20.55 -1.43 -30.65
N ALA A 515 -20.61 -0.89 -31.87
CA ALA A 515 -20.26 -1.63 -33.07
C ALA A 515 -18.72 -1.75 -33.20
N PRO A 516 -18.18 -2.96 -33.43
CA PRO A 516 -16.75 -3.11 -33.67
C PRO A 516 -16.34 -2.35 -34.95
N LYS A 517 -15.25 -1.59 -34.89
CA LYS A 517 -14.65 -1.00 -36.09
C LYS A 517 -14.05 -2.13 -36.94
N ALA A 518 -14.32 -2.11 -38.25
CA ALA A 518 -13.77 -3.09 -39.19
C ALA A 518 -12.23 -3.13 -39.06
N ALA A 519 -11.64 -4.33 -39.10
CA ALA A 519 -10.20 -4.47 -39.01
C ALA A 519 -9.53 -3.70 -40.16
N PRO A 520 -8.41 -2.99 -39.92
CA PRO A 520 -7.64 -2.39 -41.00
C PRO A 520 -7.02 -3.51 -41.84
N GLY A 521 -7.74 -3.96 -42.87
CA GLY A 521 -7.33 -5.07 -43.74
C GLY A 521 -8.44 -5.64 -44.63
N GLU A 522 -9.72 -5.44 -44.33
CA GLU A 522 -10.85 -5.99 -45.12
C GLU A 522 -11.37 -5.05 -46.24
N LEU A 523 -10.66 -3.97 -46.54
CA LEU A 523 -11.07 -2.96 -47.55
C LEU A 523 -10.66 -3.30 -49.00
N PHE A 524 -10.08 -4.48 -49.26
CA PHE A 524 -9.67 -4.91 -50.61
C PHE A 524 -10.08 -6.35 -50.94
N ALA A 525 -11.34 -6.69 -50.70
CA ALA A 525 -11.95 -7.90 -51.24
C ALA A 525 -13.22 -7.56 -52.01
N GLU A 526 -13.06 -6.99 -53.21
CA GLU A 526 -14.03 -7.06 -54.31
C GLU A 526 -13.31 -7.51 -55.58
#